data_AF-A0A0S7ENG8-F1
#
_entry.id   AF-A0A0S7ENG8-F1
#
_cell.length_a   1.000
_cell.length_b   1.000
_cell.length_c   1.000
_cell.angle_alpha   90.00
_cell.angle_beta   90.00
_cell.angle_gamma   90.00
#
_symmetry.space_group_name_H-M   'P 1'
#
loop_
_entity.id
_entity.type
_entity.pdbx_description
1 polymer ?
#
loop_
_entity_poly.entity_id
_entity_poly.type
_entity_poly.pdbx_seq_one_letter_code
_entity_poly.pdbx_strand_id
1 'polypeptide(L)'
;NSFNGQSLFGLPVVLVEKDTVLFKADGVCLSLSHDLDFRPYLYPISSQDALYAAFFKKVGVKDEATAVHYCNVLAAVYADSHDKTQLNANQLITVKRAVHHLFLVIKTQGELAHNGDVDTLYLPAVDGKLHTSSSLYYNDTVFETQRLKEGLEDRFLLLEKLSVTHLE
;
A
#
# COMPACT_ATOMS: atom_id res chain seq x y z
N ASN A 1 -11.88 15.59 -31.49
CA ASN A 1 -10.56 15.32 -30.87
C ASN A 1 -10.70 14.36 -29.70
N SER A 2 -10.64 13.04 -29.96
CA SER A 2 -10.58 12.03 -28.89
C SER A 2 -9.13 11.79 -28.50
N PHE A 3 -8.70 12.38 -27.39
CA PHE A 3 -7.40 12.10 -26.77
C PHE A 3 -7.30 10.62 -26.37
N ASN A 4 -6.23 9.93 -26.81
CA ASN A 4 -5.95 8.54 -26.43
C ASN A 4 -4.96 8.49 -25.24
N GLY A 5 -5.50 8.29 -24.03
CA GLY A 5 -4.71 8.24 -22.80
C GLY A 5 -3.84 7.00 -22.62
N GLN A 6 -4.05 5.94 -23.41
CA GLN A 6 -3.24 4.71 -23.31
C GLN A 6 -1.77 4.96 -23.67
N SER A 7 -1.49 5.92 -24.55
CA SER A 7 -0.12 6.32 -24.91
C SER A 7 0.70 6.86 -23.72
N LEU A 8 0.03 7.26 -22.65
CA LEU A 8 0.65 7.80 -21.43
C LEU A 8 0.72 6.79 -20.28
N PHE A 9 0.28 5.55 -20.48
CA PHE A 9 0.33 4.54 -19.42
C PHE A 9 1.78 4.24 -19.03
N GLY A 10 2.02 4.16 -17.72
CA GLY A 10 3.35 3.92 -17.15
C GLY A 10 4.30 5.12 -17.15
N LEU A 11 3.93 6.23 -17.80
CA LEU A 11 4.70 7.47 -17.78
C LEU A 11 4.32 8.33 -16.57
N PRO A 12 5.29 9.09 -16.00
CA PRO A 12 4.99 10.05 -14.95
C PRO A 12 4.33 11.28 -15.58
N VAL A 13 3.02 11.43 -15.38
CA VAL A 13 2.17 12.44 -16.05
C VAL A 13 1.34 13.28 -15.09
N VAL A 14 1.46 13.02 -13.79
CA VAL A 14 0.73 13.74 -12.74
C VAL A 14 1.71 14.57 -11.93
N LEU A 15 1.44 15.86 -11.77
CA LEU A 15 2.19 16.72 -10.86
C LEU A 15 1.67 16.56 -9.43
N VAL A 16 2.59 16.32 -8.50
CA VAL A 16 2.33 16.15 -7.07
C VAL A 16 3.32 16.99 -6.25
N GLU A 17 3.16 17.01 -4.92
CA GLU A 17 3.98 17.82 -4.01
C GLU A 17 4.08 19.30 -4.41
N LYS A 18 2.92 19.97 -4.56
CA LYS A 18 2.86 21.39 -4.97
C LYS A 18 3.60 21.65 -6.28
N ASP A 19 3.36 20.78 -7.26
CA ASP A 19 3.88 20.86 -8.62
C ASP A 19 5.41 20.74 -8.75
N THR A 20 6.04 20.07 -7.78
CA THR A 20 7.50 19.87 -7.77
C THR A 20 7.94 18.49 -8.23
N VAL A 21 7.04 17.49 -8.21
CA VAL A 21 7.36 16.10 -8.53
C VAL A 21 6.39 15.57 -9.59
N LEU A 22 6.93 14.90 -10.62
CA LEU A 22 6.14 14.14 -11.58
C LEU A 22 5.99 12.69 -11.10
N PHE A 23 4.75 12.21 -11.02
CA PHE A 23 4.39 10.88 -10.54
C PHE A 23 3.60 10.10 -11.58
N LYS A 24 3.69 8.77 -11.50
CA LYS A 24 2.96 7.87 -12.37
C LYS A 24 1.50 7.76 -11.93
N ALA A 25 0.61 7.54 -12.89
CA ALA A 25 -0.83 7.47 -12.64
C ALA A 25 -1.25 6.30 -11.73
N ASP A 26 -0.45 5.24 -11.64
CA ASP A 26 -0.66 4.07 -10.76
C ASP A 26 -0.27 4.32 -9.29
N GLY A 27 0.34 5.47 -9.00
CA GLY A 27 0.65 5.95 -7.66
C GLY A 27 -0.21 7.15 -7.25
N VAL A 28 -1.33 7.37 -7.96
CA VAL A 28 -2.22 8.51 -7.73
C VAL A 28 -3.69 8.08 -7.77
N CYS A 29 -4.53 8.68 -6.92
CA CYS A 29 -5.99 8.58 -6.99
C CYS A 29 -6.66 9.96 -6.87
N LEU A 30 -7.93 10.08 -7.25
CA LEU A 30 -8.67 11.34 -7.12
C LEU A 30 -9.00 11.66 -5.65
N SER A 31 -9.36 10.63 -4.88
CA SER A 31 -9.65 10.72 -3.45
C SER A 31 -8.77 9.76 -2.66
N LEU A 32 -8.17 10.26 -1.58
CA LEU A 32 -7.34 9.47 -0.66
C LEU A 32 -7.60 9.93 0.77
N SER A 33 -8.12 9.03 1.61
CA SER A 33 -8.17 9.26 3.06
C SER A 33 -6.79 9.14 3.67
N HIS A 34 -6.49 9.93 4.71
CA HIS A 34 -5.19 9.92 5.39
C HIS A 34 -4.01 10.16 4.44
N ASP A 35 -4.16 11.07 3.46
CA ASP A 35 -3.22 11.24 2.37
C ASP A 35 -1.79 11.58 2.80
N LEU A 36 -1.62 12.26 3.94
CA LEU A 36 -0.31 12.57 4.52
C LEU A 36 0.44 11.32 5.00
N ASP A 37 -0.27 10.31 5.48
CA ASP A 37 0.33 9.07 6.00
C ASP A 37 0.91 8.21 4.87
N PHE A 38 0.53 8.48 3.62
CA PHE A 38 0.96 7.73 2.45
C PHE A 38 2.11 8.38 1.67
N ARG A 39 2.57 9.56 2.07
CA ARG A 39 3.69 10.23 1.38
C ARG A 39 5.02 9.57 1.73
N PRO A 40 5.96 9.43 0.79
CA PRO A 40 5.90 9.88 -0.61
C PRO A 40 5.46 8.79 -1.61
N TYR A 41 4.63 7.83 -1.19
CA TYR A 41 4.35 6.61 -1.96
C TYR A 41 3.03 6.64 -2.75
N LEU A 42 2.02 7.34 -2.24
CA LEU A 42 0.71 7.45 -2.88
C LEU A 42 0.12 8.84 -2.63
N TYR A 43 -0.50 9.38 -3.67
CA TYR A 43 -0.91 10.78 -3.75
C TYR A 43 -2.39 10.93 -4.15
N PRO A 44 -3.12 11.89 -3.57
CA PRO A 44 -4.34 12.40 -4.17
C PRO A 44 -4.00 13.41 -5.29
N ILE A 45 -4.88 13.55 -6.27
CA ILE A 45 -4.85 14.68 -7.21
C ILE A 45 -5.03 15.99 -6.43
N SER A 46 -4.26 17.01 -6.79
CA SER A 46 -4.37 18.33 -6.16
C SER A 46 -5.75 18.94 -6.44
N SER A 47 -6.27 19.74 -5.51
CA SER A 47 -7.56 20.41 -5.71
C SER A 47 -7.56 21.35 -6.92
N GLN A 48 -6.39 21.87 -7.33
CA GLN A 48 -6.26 22.73 -8.51
C GLN A 48 -6.37 21.92 -9.80
N ASP A 49 -5.88 20.68 -9.78
CA ASP A 49 -5.88 19.77 -10.94
C ASP A 49 -7.16 18.92 -11.02
N ALA A 50 -8.02 18.96 -10.00
CA ALA A 50 -9.28 18.22 -9.96
C ALA A 50 -10.20 18.53 -11.16
N LEU A 51 -10.08 19.72 -11.75
CA LEU A 51 -10.84 20.09 -12.96
C LEU A 51 -10.48 19.22 -14.19
N TYR A 52 -9.30 18.60 -14.18
CA TYR A 52 -8.83 17.68 -15.20
C TYR A 52 -9.10 16.20 -14.85
N ALA A 53 -9.96 15.90 -13.87
CA ALA A 53 -10.26 14.52 -13.46
C ALA A 53 -10.60 13.59 -14.64
N ALA A 54 -11.36 14.08 -15.63
CA ALA A 54 -11.70 13.30 -16.82
C ALA A 54 -10.47 12.91 -17.67
N PHE A 55 -9.43 13.75 -17.70
CA PHE A 55 -8.15 13.43 -18.32
C PHE A 55 -7.38 12.41 -17.47
N PHE A 56 -7.28 12.62 -16.16
CA PHE A 56 -6.55 11.72 -15.27
C PHE A 56 -7.12 10.30 -15.28
N LYS A 57 -8.44 10.15 -15.31
CA LYS A 57 -9.09 8.85 -15.49
C LYS A 57 -8.70 8.16 -16.79
N LYS A 58 -8.56 8.91 -17.89
CA LYS A 58 -8.15 8.36 -19.19
C LYS A 58 -6.70 7.88 -19.22
N VAL A 59 -5.83 8.44 -18.37
CA VAL A 59 -4.42 8.02 -18.24
C VAL A 59 -4.20 6.97 -17.15
N GLY A 60 -5.26 6.53 -16.47
CA GLY A 60 -5.24 5.39 -15.55
C GLY A 60 -5.48 5.70 -14.08
N VAL A 61 -5.58 6.99 -13.69
CA VAL A 61 -5.85 7.39 -12.30
C VAL A 61 -7.23 6.88 -11.88
N LYS A 62 -7.29 6.30 -10.67
CA LYS A 62 -8.52 5.74 -10.10
C LYS A 62 -9.25 6.78 -9.25
N ASP A 63 -10.56 6.61 -9.11
CA ASP A 63 -11.40 7.46 -8.25
C ASP A 63 -10.96 7.41 -6.79
N GLU A 64 -10.81 6.19 -6.27
CA GLU A 64 -10.34 5.92 -4.91
C GLU A 64 -9.11 5.02 -4.94
N ALA A 65 -8.39 4.97 -3.83
CA ALA A 65 -7.26 4.06 -3.68
C ALA A 65 -7.72 2.59 -3.73
N THR A 66 -7.04 1.80 -4.55
CA THR A 66 -7.35 0.39 -4.78
C THR A 66 -6.42 -0.52 -3.96
N ALA A 67 -6.75 -1.81 -3.88
CA ALA A 67 -5.86 -2.81 -3.29
C ALA A 67 -4.46 -2.77 -3.94
N VAL A 68 -4.38 -2.61 -5.26
CA VAL A 68 -3.13 -2.49 -6.01
C VAL A 68 -2.30 -1.29 -5.54
N HIS A 69 -2.94 -0.13 -5.31
CA HIS A 69 -2.23 1.04 -4.77
C HIS A 69 -1.61 0.74 -3.41
N TYR A 70 -2.34 0.10 -2.50
CA TYR A 70 -1.81 -0.25 -1.18
C TYR A 70 -0.72 -1.31 -1.24
N CYS A 71 -0.83 -2.30 -2.12
CA CYS A 71 0.26 -3.25 -2.39
C CYS A 71 1.52 -2.54 -2.91
N ASN A 72 1.37 -1.60 -3.85
CA ASN A 72 2.48 -0.81 -4.40
C ASN A 72 3.14 0.07 -3.32
N VAL A 73 2.35 0.67 -2.42
CA VAL A 73 2.88 1.41 -1.27
C VAL A 73 3.74 0.51 -0.40
N LEU A 74 3.27 -0.69 -0.05
CA LEU A 74 4.02 -1.64 0.77
C LEU A 74 5.31 -2.10 0.05
N ALA A 75 5.24 -2.38 -1.24
CA ALA A 75 6.41 -2.71 -2.05
C ALA A 75 7.44 -1.57 -2.11
N ALA A 76 6.98 -0.31 -2.24
CA ALA A 76 7.86 0.85 -2.25
C ALA A 76 8.51 1.12 -0.89
N VAL A 77 7.75 0.99 0.21
CA VAL A 77 8.32 1.08 1.57
C VAL A 77 9.36 -0.02 1.79
N TYR A 78 9.10 -1.25 1.35
CA TYR A 78 10.07 -2.34 1.41
C TYR A 78 11.34 -1.99 0.62
N ALA A 79 11.22 -1.54 -0.63
CA ALA A 79 12.36 -1.15 -1.44
C ALA A 79 13.23 -0.08 -0.75
N ASP A 80 12.60 0.91 -0.09
CA ASP A 80 13.29 1.98 0.63
C ASP A 80 13.91 1.58 1.98
N SER A 81 13.59 0.39 2.50
CA SER A 81 13.93 0.02 3.88
C SER A 81 14.48 -1.39 4.07
N HIS A 82 14.52 -2.22 3.03
CA HIS A 82 14.97 -3.61 3.11
C HIS A 82 16.41 -3.77 3.63
N ASP A 83 17.28 -2.80 3.35
CA ASP A 83 18.66 -2.73 3.81
C ASP A 83 18.81 -2.11 5.22
N LYS A 84 17.73 -1.54 5.75
CA LYS A 84 17.72 -0.86 7.05
C LYS A 84 17.41 -1.82 8.18
N THR A 85 17.89 -1.46 9.37
CA THR A 85 17.66 -2.23 10.59
C THR A 85 16.22 -2.12 11.07
N GLN A 86 15.57 -0.97 10.88
CA GLN A 86 14.18 -0.72 11.27
C GLN A 86 13.52 0.29 10.33
N LEU A 87 12.19 0.22 10.21
CA LEU A 87 11.39 1.27 9.57
C LEU A 87 11.48 2.56 10.38
N ASN A 88 11.51 3.70 9.70
CA ASN A 88 11.37 4.98 10.39
C ASN A 88 9.91 5.20 10.85
N ALA A 89 9.68 6.18 11.73
CA ALA A 89 8.35 6.42 12.31
C ALA A 89 7.26 6.70 11.26
N ASN A 90 7.58 7.46 10.21
CA ASN A 90 6.63 7.76 9.13
C ASN A 90 6.32 6.50 8.31
N GLN A 91 7.34 5.71 7.96
CA GLN A 91 7.16 4.44 7.25
C GLN A 91 6.33 3.45 8.07
N LEU A 92 6.50 3.41 9.39
CA LEU A 92 5.69 2.56 10.26
C LEU A 92 4.21 2.98 10.22
N ILE A 93 3.93 4.29 10.25
CA ILE A 93 2.57 4.83 10.08
C ILE A 93 2.01 4.44 8.70
N THR A 94 2.79 4.66 7.63
CA THR A 94 2.41 4.29 6.26
C THR A 94 2.07 2.81 6.15
N VAL A 95 2.91 1.92 6.70
CA VAL A 95 2.69 0.47 6.64
C VAL A 95 1.42 0.08 7.36
N LYS A 96 1.21 0.57 8.59
CA LYS A 96 0.00 0.29 9.36
C LYS A 96 -1.25 0.75 8.60
N ARG A 97 -1.22 1.98 8.06
CA ARG A 97 -2.33 2.56 7.31
C ARG A 97 -2.59 1.80 6.00
N ALA A 98 -1.55 1.47 5.23
CA ALA A 98 -1.66 0.73 3.97
C ALA A 98 -2.23 -0.68 4.19
N VAL A 99 -1.74 -1.40 5.20
CA VAL A 99 -2.25 -2.72 5.58
C VAL A 99 -3.72 -2.64 5.99
N HIS A 100 -4.08 -1.69 6.87
CA HIS A 100 -5.46 -1.50 7.29
C HIS A 100 -6.40 -1.28 6.09
N HIS A 101 -6.07 -0.34 5.21
CA HIS A 101 -6.91 -0.03 4.06
C HIS A 101 -6.91 -1.16 3.02
N LEU A 102 -5.81 -1.88 2.81
CA LEU A 102 -5.76 -3.05 1.93
C LEU A 102 -6.79 -4.10 2.36
N PHE A 103 -6.78 -4.47 3.64
CA PHE A 103 -7.73 -5.45 4.16
C PHE A 103 -9.17 -4.92 4.20
N LEU A 104 -9.37 -3.61 4.38
CA LEU A 104 -10.68 -2.98 4.27
C LEU A 104 -11.24 -3.08 2.83
N VAL A 105 -10.41 -2.82 1.83
CA VAL A 105 -10.80 -2.95 0.40
C VAL A 105 -11.13 -4.41 0.08
N ILE A 106 -10.29 -5.36 0.50
CA ILE A 106 -10.54 -6.79 0.30
C ILE A 106 -11.85 -7.22 0.98
N LYS A 107 -12.11 -6.75 2.21
CA LYS A 107 -13.33 -7.07 2.96
C LYS A 107 -14.58 -6.51 2.30
N THR A 108 -14.51 -5.32 1.72
CA THR A 108 -15.68 -4.63 1.13
C THR A 108 -15.96 -5.06 -0.31
N GLN A 109 -14.92 -5.35 -1.10
CA GLN A 109 -15.03 -5.66 -2.52
C GLN A 109 -14.89 -7.15 -2.85
N GLY A 110 -14.41 -7.98 -1.91
CA GLY A 110 -14.25 -9.42 -2.11
C GLY A 110 -13.30 -9.74 -3.27
N GLU A 111 -13.66 -10.72 -4.10
CA GLU A 111 -12.87 -11.14 -5.28
C GLU A 111 -12.65 -10.02 -6.31
N LEU A 112 -13.50 -8.98 -6.33
CA LEU A 112 -13.34 -7.82 -7.22
C LEU A 112 -12.15 -6.93 -6.83
N ALA A 113 -11.56 -7.12 -5.64
CA ALA A 113 -10.35 -6.43 -5.22
C ALA A 113 -9.11 -6.89 -6.01
N HIS A 114 -9.13 -8.08 -6.65
CA HIS A 114 -8.01 -8.69 -7.37
C HIS A 114 -7.91 -8.29 -8.84
N ASN A 115 -8.41 -7.11 -9.22
CA ASN A 115 -8.41 -6.65 -10.62
C ASN A 115 -7.04 -6.11 -11.10
N GLY A 116 -5.93 -6.48 -10.47
CA GLY A 116 -4.59 -6.04 -10.87
C GLY A 116 -3.51 -7.09 -10.62
N ASP A 117 -2.46 -7.00 -11.43
CA ASP A 117 -1.28 -7.87 -11.39
C ASP A 117 -0.40 -7.44 -10.19
N VAL A 118 -0.61 -8.08 -9.03
CA VAL A 118 0.28 -7.93 -7.87
C VAL A 118 1.08 -9.21 -7.77
N ASP A 119 2.29 -9.20 -8.33
CA ASP A 119 3.18 -10.38 -8.35
C ASP A 119 3.64 -10.79 -6.95
N THR A 120 3.85 -9.81 -6.06
CA THR A 120 4.39 -10.06 -4.72
C THR A 120 3.77 -9.09 -3.72
N LEU A 121 3.21 -9.63 -2.65
CA LEU A 121 2.68 -8.86 -1.54
C LEU A 121 3.73 -8.81 -0.42
N TYR A 122 3.94 -7.61 0.14
CA TYR A 122 4.80 -7.40 1.30
C TYR A 122 3.95 -7.10 2.52
N LEU A 123 4.24 -7.74 3.65
CA LEU A 123 3.49 -7.59 4.90
C LEU A 123 4.43 -7.38 6.08
N PRO A 124 3.98 -6.68 7.13
CA PRO A 124 4.77 -6.45 8.32
C PRO A 124 4.92 -7.73 9.15
N ALA A 125 6.12 -8.00 9.63
CA ALA A 125 6.43 -9.10 10.52
C ALA A 125 6.70 -8.61 11.95
N VAL A 126 6.74 -9.55 12.90
CA VAL A 126 6.99 -9.25 14.32
C VAL A 126 8.36 -8.62 14.60
N ASP A 127 9.29 -8.67 13.65
CA ASP A 127 10.60 -8.00 13.72
C ASP A 127 10.53 -6.49 13.39
N GLY A 128 9.34 -5.97 13.06
CA GLY A 128 9.11 -4.56 12.71
C GLY A 128 9.51 -4.21 11.28
N LYS A 129 9.70 -5.20 10.40
CA LYS A 129 10.04 -5.01 8.99
C LYS A 129 8.97 -5.55 8.05
N LEU A 130 9.04 -5.14 6.80
CA LEU A 130 8.28 -5.73 5.71
C LEU A 130 9.02 -6.94 5.12
N HIS A 131 8.28 -8.00 4.86
CA HIS A 131 8.77 -9.21 4.20
C HIS A 131 7.76 -9.69 3.17
N THR A 132 8.21 -10.53 2.24
CA THR A 132 7.30 -11.18 1.29
C THR A 132 6.26 -12.01 2.02
N SER A 133 4.98 -11.92 1.63
CA SER A 133 3.90 -12.65 2.30
C SER A 133 4.11 -14.16 2.30
N SER A 134 4.75 -14.70 1.26
CA SER A 134 5.08 -16.11 1.10
C SER A 134 6.17 -16.61 2.07
N SER A 135 6.94 -15.73 2.69
CA SER A 135 7.96 -16.08 3.70
C SER A 135 7.46 -15.94 5.14
N LEU A 136 6.23 -15.47 5.34
CA LEU A 136 5.66 -15.21 6.66
C LEU A 136 4.71 -16.31 7.10
N TYR A 137 4.69 -16.55 8.40
CA TYR A 137 3.82 -17.53 9.02
C TYR A 137 2.78 -16.83 9.88
N TYR A 138 1.52 -17.22 9.72
CA TYR A 138 0.44 -16.77 10.58
C TYR A 138 0.11 -17.88 11.58
N ASN A 139 0.12 -17.54 12.87
CA ASN A 139 -0.29 -18.48 13.90
C ASN A 139 -1.81 -18.42 14.07
N ASP A 140 -2.52 -19.37 13.45
CA ASP A 140 -3.97 -19.50 13.49
C ASP A 140 -4.50 -20.39 14.63
N THR A 141 -3.61 -20.87 15.52
CA THR A 141 -4.03 -21.73 16.63
C THR A 141 -4.83 -20.97 17.70
N VAL A 142 -5.92 -21.57 18.15
CA VAL A 142 -6.71 -21.12 19.31
C VAL A 142 -6.27 -21.78 20.62
N PHE A 143 -5.38 -22.77 20.56
CA PHE A 143 -4.91 -23.55 21.71
C PHE A 143 -3.50 -23.16 22.13
N GLU A 144 -3.29 -22.97 23.44
CA GLU A 144 -1.98 -22.79 24.07
C GLU A 144 -1.05 -21.78 23.37
N THR A 145 -1.62 -20.68 22.88
CA THR A 145 -0.91 -19.63 22.13
C THR A 145 0.34 -19.12 22.85
N GLN A 146 0.30 -19.03 24.19
CA GLN A 146 1.45 -18.64 25.00
C GLN A 146 2.61 -19.66 24.94
N ARG A 147 2.31 -20.97 25.03
CA ARG A 147 3.32 -22.04 24.99
C ARG A 147 3.93 -22.18 23.61
N LEU A 148 3.12 -22.00 22.57
CA LEU A 148 3.58 -22.09 21.18
C LEU A 148 4.38 -20.85 20.76
N LYS A 149 4.09 -19.67 21.34
CA LYS A 149 4.80 -18.43 21.03
C LYS A 149 6.32 -18.58 21.24
N GLU A 150 6.73 -19.08 22.39
CA GLU A 150 8.16 -19.29 22.72
C GLU A 150 8.85 -20.28 21.77
N GLY A 151 8.16 -21.34 21.35
CA GLY A 151 8.73 -22.35 20.43
C GLY A 151 8.70 -21.96 18.96
N LEU A 152 7.83 -21.03 18.55
CA LEU A 152 7.63 -20.60 17.16
C LEU A 152 8.47 -19.38 16.80
N GLU A 153 8.65 -18.42 17.72
CA GLU A 153 9.39 -17.18 17.47
C GLU A 153 10.87 -17.43 17.09
N ASP A 154 11.48 -18.47 17.64
CA ASP A 154 12.86 -18.87 17.30
C ASP A 154 12.99 -19.62 15.96
N ARG A 155 11.87 -20.08 15.38
CA ARG A 155 11.87 -20.96 14.20
C ARG A 155 11.26 -20.32 12.95
N PHE A 156 10.28 -19.44 13.14
CA PHE A 156 9.49 -18.87 12.07
C PHE A 156 9.35 -17.37 12.25
N LEU A 157 9.49 -16.65 11.14
CA LEU A 157 9.17 -15.24 11.13
C LEU A 157 7.65 -15.08 11.03
N LEU A 158 7.05 -14.59 12.12
CA LEU A 158 5.60 -14.46 12.23
C LEU A 158 5.11 -13.15 11.61
N LEU A 159 3.95 -13.21 10.96
CA LEU A 159 3.18 -12.04 10.53
C LEU A 159 2.82 -11.18 11.76
N GLU A 160 2.97 -9.87 11.66
CA GLU A 160 2.53 -8.95 12.72
C GLU A 160 1.01 -9.08 12.93
N LYS A 161 0.56 -8.95 14.18
CA LYS A 161 -0.88 -8.96 14.48
C LYS A 161 -1.55 -7.75 13.81
N LEU A 162 -2.31 -8.01 12.75
CA LEU A 162 -3.04 -7.00 11.99
C LEU A 162 -4.12 -6.26 12.80
N SER A 163 -4.55 -6.84 13.92
CA SER A 163 -5.42 -6.15 14.89
C SER A 163 -4.72 -4.96 15.57
N VAL A 164 -3.38 -4.96 15.62
CA VAL A 164 -2.54 -3.90 16.20
C VAL A 164 -2.11 -2.88 15.14
N THR A 165 -2.35 -3.15 13.86
CA THR A 165 -2.02 -2.24 12.74
C THR A 165 -3.14 -1.22 12.46
N HIS A 166 -4.13 -1.11 13.34
CA HIS A 166 -5.13 -0.05 13.28
C HIS A 166 -4.59 1.19 13.96
N LEU A 167 -4.53 2.29 13.22
CA LEU A 167 -4.37 3.62 13.76
C LEU A 167 -5.78 4.20 13.90
N GLU A 168 -6.21 4.53 15.12
CA GLU A 168 -7.47 5.24 15.36
C GLU A 168 -7.58 6.52 14.53
#